data_AF-A0A6L8I899-F1
#
_entry.id   AF-A0A6L8I899-F1
#
_cell.length_a   1.000
_cell.length_b   1.000
_cell.length_c   1.000
_cell.angle_alpha   90.00
_cell.angle_beta   90.00
_cell.angle_gamma   90.00
#
_symmetry.space_group_name_H-M   'P 1'
#
loop_
_entity.id
_entity.type
_entity.pdbx_description
1 polymer ?
#
loop_
_entity_poly.entity_id
_entity_poly.type
_entity_poly.pdbx_seq_one_letter_code
_entity_poly.pdbx_strand_id
1 'polypeptide(L)'
;DTVDLKTAGVVPIIDLGRLYALSGAVSEINTRERLMAAGRDGVISETGARDLIDAYDLISEFRLRHQAACIAQGRRPDNFLRPGELSELDRNHLRDAFLVVKTMQSAVGQSRIGIV
;
A
#
# COMPACT_ATOMS: atom_id res chain seq x y z
N ASP A 1 -20.95 -5.09 0.20
CA ASP A 1 -19.62 -5.51 -0.27
C ASP A 1 -18.55 -5.29 0.78
N THR A 2 -17.49 -6.11 0.74
CA THR A 2 -16.29 -6.03 1.60
C THR A 2 -15.07 -5.69 0.77
N VAL A 3 -14.08 -5.03 1.36
CA VAL A 3 -12.77 -4.76 0.75
C VAL A 3 -11.72 -5.63 1.43
N ASP A 4 -10.89 -6.33 0.65
CA ASP A 4 -9.72 -7.06 1.18
C ASP A 4 -8.53 -6.10 1.30
N LEU A 5 -8.26 -5.66 2.53
CA LEU A 5 -7.20 -4.70 2.83
C LEU A 5 -5.79 -5.24 2.52
N LYS A 6 -5.61 -6.57 2.55
CA LYS A 6 -4.30 -7.18 2.32
C LYS A 6 -4.01 -7.25 0.82
N THR A 7 -4.93 -7.82 0.05
CA THR A 7 -4.70 -8.06 -1.38
C THR A 7 -4.90 -6.81 -2.23
N ALA A 8 -5.79 -5.90 -1.84
CA ALA A 8 -6.01 -4.64 -2.58
C ALA A 8 -5.04 -3.50 -2.18
N GLY A 9 -4.32 -3.63 -1.07
CA GLY A 9 -3.49 -2.54 -0.53
C GLY A 9 -2.09 -2.97 -0.16
N VAL A 10 -1.94 -3.68 0.96
CA VAL A 10 -0.63 -4.04 1.55
C VAL A 10 0.27 -4.78 0.54
N VAL A 11 -0.25 -5.82 -0.13
CA VAL A 11 0.52 -6.63 -1.08
C VAL A 11 0.97 -5.80 -2.29
N PRO A 12 0.08 -5.08 -3.01
CA PRO A 12 0.47 -4.17 -4.07
C PRO A 12 1.59 -3.19 -3.73
N ILE A 13 1.57 -2.59 -2.53
CA ILE A 13 2.60 -1.63 -2.13
C ILE A 13 3.95 -2.34 -1.88
N ILE A 14 3.93 -3.53 -1.27
CA ILE A 14 5.14 -4.34 -1.10
C ILE A 14 5.76 -4.67 -2.46
N ASP A 15 4.93 -5.05 -3.42
CA ASP A 15 5.40 -5.43 -4.76
C ASP A 15 5.92 -4.22 -5.55
N LEU A 16 5.28 -3.05 -5.43
CA LEU A 16 5.81 -1.79 -5.95
C LEU A 16 7.19 -1.46 -5.35
N GLY A 17 7.33 -1.54 -4.02
CA GLY A 17 8.61 -1.30 -3.35
C GLY A 17 9.71 -2.25 -3.84
N ARG A 18 9.40 -3.54 -4.04
CA ARG A 18 10.34 -4.52 -4.61
C ARG A 18 10.71 -4.19 -6.06
N LEU A 19 9.74 -3.81 -6.87
CA LEU A 19 9.97 -3.46 -8.27
C LEU A 19 10.86 -2.23 -8.40
N TYR A 20 10.57 -1.16 -7.65
CA TYR A 20 11.41 0.03 -7.66
C TYR A 20 12.80 -0.23 -7.10
N ALA A 21 12.92 -1.05 -6.05
CA ALA A 21 14.23 -1.44 -5.54
C ALA A 21 15.05 -2.20 -6.60
N LEU A 22 14.41 -3.10 -7.35
CA LEU A 22 15.06 -3.82 -8.45
C LEU A 22 15.48 -2.86 -9.58
N SER A 23 14.60 -1.93 -9.98
CA SER A 23 14.90 -0.94 -11.02
C SER A 23 16.03 0.03 -10.63
N GLY A 24 16.15 0.36 -9.35
CA GLY A 24 17.18 1.26 -8.82
C GLY A 24 18.46 0.58 -8.31
N ALA A 25 18.56 -0.76 -8.39
CA ALA A 25 19.62 -1.52 -7.74
C ALA A 25 19.76 -1.23 -6.22
N VAL A 26 18.65 -0.95 -5.56
CA VAL A 26 18.57 -0.68 -4.12
C VAL A 26 18.71 -1.99 -3.32
N SER A 27 19.60 -2.00 -2.32
CA SER A 27 19.88 -3.18 -1.47
C SER A 27 18.95 -3.33 -0.27
N GLU A 28 18.11 -2.32 0.01
CA GLU A 28 17.16 -2.35 1.12
C GLU A 28 16.16 -3.52 1.01
N ILE A 29 15.86 -4.14 2.14
CA ILE A 29 15.02 -5.35 2.19
C ILE A 29 13.60 -5.11 2.69
N ASN A 30 13.43 -4.05 3.49
CA ASN A 30 12.15 -3.67 4.07
C ASN A 30 11.39 -2.72 3.13
N THR A 31 10.07 -2.80 3.11
CA THR A 31 9.22 -2.09 2.14
C THR A 31 9.39 -0.57 2.21
N ARG A 32 9.38 0.01 3.42
CA ARG A 32 9.51 1.46 3.61
C ARG A 32 10.87 1.93 3.14
N GLU A 33 11.93 1.23 3.53
CA GLU A 33 13.32 1.55 3.22
C GLU A 33 13.57 1.46 1.71
N ARG A 34 13.00 0.45 1.04
CA ARG A 34 12.98 0.37 -0.43
C ARG A 34 12.34 1.58 -1.09
N LEU A 35 11.14 1.98 -0.63
CA LEU A 35 10.42 3.13 -1.20
C LEU A 35 11.18 4.44 -0.96
N MET A 36 11.71 4.65 0.25
CA MET A 36 12.52 5.83 0.57
C MET A 36 13.79 5.89 -0.28
N ALA A 37 14.52 4.77 -0.41
CA ALA A 37 15.72 4.70 -1.25
C ALA A 37 15.39 4.96 -2.73
N ALA A 38 14.36 4.29 -3.27
CA ALA A 38 13.91 4.52 -4.64
C ALA A 38 13.51 5.98 -4.92
N GLY A 39 12.92 6.67 -3.93
CA GLY A 39 12.62 8.10 -4.01
C GLY A 39 13.88 8.97 -4.03
N ARG A 40 14.83 8.71 -3.12
CA ARG A 40 16.11 9.44 -3.06
C ARG A 40 16.97 9.24 -4.31
N ASP A 41 16.94 8.04 -4.89
CA ASP A 41 17.74 7.67 -6.07
C ASP A 41 17.04 8.07 -7.38
N GLY A 42 15.85 8.70 -7.31
CA GLY A 42 15.11 9.22 -8.47
C GLY A 42 14.42 8.15 -9.32
N VAL A 43 14.33 6.90 -8.86
CA VAL A 43 13.59 5.81 -9.52
C VAL A 43 12.09 6.11 -9.53
N ILE A 44 11.62 6.72 -8.44
CA ILE A 44 10.29 7.31 -8.31
C ILE A 44 10.43 8.71 -7.74
N SER A 45 9.39 9.53 -7.89
CA SER A 45 9.38 10.83 -7.20
C SER A 45 9.39 10.63 -5.68
N GLU A 46 10.08 11.49 -4.95
CA GLU A 46 10.08 11.46 -3.49
C GLU A 46 8.68 11.61 -2.89
N THR A 47 7.80 12.36 -3.57
CA THR A 47 6.39 12.48 -3.17
C THR A 47 5.67 11.16 -3.37
N GLY A 48 5.81 10.49 -4.52
CA GLY A 48 5.19 9.19 -4.75
C GLY A 48 5.71 8.09 -3.80
N ALA A 49 6.98 8.16 -3.40
CA ALA A 49 7.53 7.31 -2.36
C ALA A 49 6.84 7.52 -1.01
N ARG A 50 6.68 8.78 -0.59
CA ARG A 50 5.99 9.16 0.65
C ARG A 50 4.51 8.78 0.62
N ASP A 51 3.81 9.06 -0.47
CA ASP A 51 2.39 8.72 -0.62
C ASP A 51 2.15 7.21 -0.51
N LEU A 52 3.04 6.38 -1.08
CA LEU A 52 2.97 4.91 -0.94
C LEU A 52 3.22 4.45 0.50
N ILE A 53 4.12 5.10 1.21
CA ILE A 53 4.41 4.81 2.62
C ILE A 53 3.20 5.18 3.48
N ASP A 54 2.62 6.35 3.28
CA ASP A 54 1.45 6.80 4.03
C ASP A 54 0.23 5.91 3.77
N ALA A 55 0.03 5.50 2.50
CA ALA A 55 -1.00 4.53 2.14
C ALA A 55 -0.75 3.15 2.79
N TYR A 56 0.50 2.70 2.85
CA TYR A 56 0.87 1.43 3.47
C TYR A 56 0.55 1.42 4.97
N ASP A 57 0.93 2.49 5.67
CA ASP A 57 0.68 2.64 7.10
C ASP A 57 -0.81 2.68 7.39
N LEU A 58 -1.55 3.52 6.66
CA LEU A 58 -2.99 3.67 6.85
C LEU A 58 -3.73 2.35 6.66
N ILE A 59 -3.50 1.66 5.53
CA ILE A 59 -4.18 0.40 5.23
C ILE A 59 -3.80 -0.68 6.26
N SER A 60 -2.52 -0.71 6.66
CA SER A 60 -2.06 -1.64 7.70
C SER A 60 -2.71 -1.36 9.04
N GLU A 61 -2.90 -0.10 9.40
CA GLU A 61 -3.56 0.32 10.64
C GLU A 61 -5.03 -0.10 10.65
N PHE A 62 -5.79 0.19 9.58
CA PHE A 62 -7.18 -0.27 9.45
C PHE A 62 -7.29 -1.79 9.54
N ARG A 63 -6.35 -2.51 8.92
CA ARG A 63 -6.30 -3.96 8.95
C ARG A 63 -6.04 -4.49 10.36
N LEU A 64 -5.11 -3.89 11.09
CA LEU A 64 -4.83 -4.27 12.48
C LEU A 64 -6.00 -3.94 13.40
N ARG A 65 -6.62 -2.76 13.26
CA ARG A 65 -7.81 -2.37 14.02
C ARG A 65 -8.98 -3.34 13.80
N HIS A 66 -9.24 -3.72 12.55
CA HIS A 66 -10.25 -4.72 12.20
C HIS A 66 -9.98 -6.09 12.84
N GLN A 67 -8.72 -6.56 12.75
CA GLN A 67 -8.32 -7.84 13.33
C GLN A 67 -8.42 -7.83 14.85
N ALA A 68 -8.02 -6.74 15.50
CA ALA A 68 -8.18 -6.55 16.93
C ALA A 68 -9.65 -6.58 17.35
N ALA A 69 -10.55 -5.91 16.60
CA ALA A 69 -11.98 -5.93 16.86
C ALA A 69 -12.57 -7.34 16.70
N CYS A 70 -12.14 -8.10 15.69
CA CYS A 70 -12.55 -9.49 15.51
C CYS A 70 -12.14 -10.34 16.72
N ILE A 71 -10.89 -10.23 17.18
CA ILE A 71 -10.38 -10.95 18.35
C ILE A 71 -11.17 -10.59 19.60
N ALA A 72 -11.43 -9.29 19.83
CA ALA A 72 -12.22 -8.82 20.97
C ALA A 72 -13.67 -9.36 20.97
N GLN A 73 -14.21 -9.67 19.79
CA GLN A 73 -15.54 -10.28 19.61
C GLN A 73 -15.51 -11.83 19.58
N GLY A 74 -14.35 -12.46 19.83
CA GLY A 74 -14.20 -13.93 19.76
C GLY A 74 -14.28 -14.50 18.34
N ARG A 75 -14.13 -13.66 17.31
CA ARG A 75 -14.14 -14.04 15.89
C ARG A 75 -12.72 -14.28 15.38
N ARG A 76 -12.58 -15.14 14.36
CA ARG A 76 -11.31 -15.33 13.67
C ARG A 76 -10.93 -14.03 12.92
N PRO A 77 -9.71 -13.50 13.09
CA PRO A 77 -9.26 -12.31 12.36
C PRO A 77 -9.13 -12.61 10.86
N ASP A 78 -9.55 -11.65 10.03
CA ASP A 78 -9.46 -11.71 8.56
C ASP A 78 -8.96 -10.36 7.99
N ASN A 79 -9.06 -10.16 6.66
CA ASN A 79 -8.65 -8.91 6.00
C ASN A 79 -9.82 -8.17 5.34
N PHE A 80 -11.05 -8.64 5.53
CA PHE A 80 -12.23 -8.18 4.81
C PHE A 80 -12.99 -7.15 5.63
N LEU A 81 -12.76 -5.89 5.31
CA LEU A 81 -13.40 -4.77 5.98
C LEU A 81 -14.68 -4.36 5.23
N ARG A 82 -15.77 -4.11 5.96
CA ARG A 82 -17.01 -3.56 5.41
C ARG A 82 -16.96 -2.04 5.45
N PRO A 83 -16.92 -1.33 4.30
CA PRO A 83 -16.85 0.13 4.31
C PRO A 83 -18.05 0.83 4.97
N GLY A 84 -19.19 0.15 5.06
CA GLY A 84 -20.38 0.63 5.75
C GLY A 84 -20.24 0.70 7.27
N GLU A 85 -19.25 0.03 7.86
CA GLU A 85 -18.94 0.06 9.29
C GLU A 85 -17.97 1.20 9.65
N LEU A 86 -17.42 1.88 8.64
CA LEU A 86 -16.52 3.03 8.83
C LEU A 86 -17.29 4.34 8.87
N SER A 87 -16.71 5.31 9.60
CA SER A 87 -17.08 6.72 9.48
C SER A 87 -16.86 7.21 8.04
N GLU A 88 -17.52 8.31 7.66
CA GLU A 88 -17.33 8.89 6.33
C GLU A 88 -15.88 9.34 6.09
N LEU A 89 -15.26 9.94 7.10
CA LEU A 89 -13.86 10.35 7.09
C LEU A 89 -12.93 9.16 6.86
N ASP A 90 -13.09 8.08 7.62
CA ASP A 90 -12.27 6.88 7.48
C ASP A 90 -12.43 6.24 6.11
N ARG A 91 -13.66 6.22 5.59
CA ARG A 91 -13.97 5.69 4.27
C ARG A 91 -13.30 6.50 3.17
N ASN A 92 -13.25 7.83 3.31
CA ASN A 92 -12.57 8.71 2.37
C ASN A 92 -11.05 8.52 2.43
N HIS A 93 -10.46 8.51 3.62
CA HIS A 93 -9.02 8.24 3.77
C HIS A 93 -8.61 6.89 3.17
N LEU A 94 -9.39 5.84 3.44
CA LEU A 94 -9.11 4.52 2.89
C LEU A 94 -9.25 4.48 1.36
N ARG A 95 -10.24 5.19 0.80
CA ARG A 95 -10.41 5.34 -0.65
C ARG A 95 -9.19 6.05 -1.27
N ASP A 96 -8.74 7.14 -0.67
CA ASP A 96 -7.61 7.92 -1.18
C ASP A 96 -6.32 7.11 -1.14
N ALA A 97 -6.08 6.35 -0.08
CA ALA A 97 -4.95 5.42 -0.01
C ALA A 97 -4.99 4.36 -1.13
N PHE A 98 -6.16 3.76 -1.40
CA PHE A 98 -6.29 2.83 -2.54
C PHE A 98 -6.09 3.51 -3.90
N LEU A 99 -6.48 4.78 -4.03
CA LEU A 99 -6.26 5.55 -5.26
C LEU A 99 -4.77 5.79 -5.51
N VAL A 100 -3.98 6.08 -4.46
CA VAL A 100 -2.51 6.16 -4.54
C VAL A 100 -1.95 4.85 -5.07
N VAL A 101 -2.32 3.71 -4.47
CA VAL A 101 -1.84 2.38 -4.91
C VAL A 101 -2.14 2.16 -6.39
N LYS A 102 -3.38 2.39 -6.82
CA LYS A 102 -3.80 2.21 -8.21
C LYS A 102 -3.04 3.13 -9.18
N THR A 103 -2.80 4.37 -8.77
CA THR A 103 -2.08 5.37 -9.56
C THR A 103 -0.64 4.92 -9.79
N MET A 104 0.05 4.49 -8.73
CA MET A 104 1.43 4.04 -8.79
C MET A 104 1.59 2.72 -9.54
N GLN A 105 0.63 1.79 -9.41
CA GLN A 105 0.60 0.57 -10.24
C GLN A 105 0.42 0.90 -11.73
N SER A 106 -0.43 1.88 -12.04
CA SER A 106 -0.65 2.31 -13.43
C SER A 106 0.60 2.96 -14.03
N ALA A 107 1.32 3.77 -13.25
CA ALA A 107 2.58 4.37 -13.67
C ALA A 107 3.63 3.31 -14.04
N VAL A 108 3.83 2.30 -13.18
CA VAL A 108 4.74 1.17 -13.47
C VAL A 108 4.30 0.38 -14.71
N GLY A 109 3.00 0.13 -14.87
CA GLY A 109 2.46 -0.58 -16.02
C GLY A 109 2.74 0.14 -17.34
N GLN A 110 2.74 1.47 -17.34
CA GLN A 110 3.06 2.32 -18.50
C GLN A 110 4.57 2.43 -18.74
N SER A 111 5.40 2.27 -17.70
CA SER A 111 6.87 2.35 -17.80
C SER A 111 7.56 1.07 -18.29
N ARG A 112 6.86 -0.05 -18.52
CA ARG A 112 7.41 -1.23 -19.23
C ARG A 112 7.47 -0.86 -20.72
N ILE A 113 8.59 -0.58 -21.40
CA ILE A 113 9.79 -1.40 -21.61
C ILE A 113 10.97 -0.45 -21.91
N GLY A 114 11.97 -0.42 -21.03
CA GLY A 114 13.31 0.12 -21.27
C GLY A 114 14.40 -0.89 -20.90
N ILE A 115 14.07 -2.18 -20.97
CA ILE A 115 15.02 -3.29 -20.91
C ILE A 115 14.94 -4.00 -22.26
N VAL A 116 15.71 -3.46 -23.22
CA VAL A 116 16.27 -4.17 -24.37
C VAL A 116 17.70 -3.68 -24.51
#